data_AF-A0A3B9ENR5-F1
#
_entry.id   AF-A0A3B9ENR5-F1
#
_cell.length_a   1.000
_cell.length_b   1.000
_cell.length_c   1.000
_cell.angle_alpha   90.00
_cell.angle_beta   90.00
_cell.angle_gamma   90.00
#
_symmetry.space_group_name_H-M   'P 1'
#
loop_
_entity.id
_entity.type
_entity.pdbx_description
1 polymer ?
#
loop_
_entity_poly.entity_id
_entity_poly.type
_entity_poly.pdbx_seq_one_letter_code
_entity_poly.pdbx_strand_id
1 'polypeptide(L)' 'PVDNILFASELHGAVRCKDPDTGQWFDDTRRYIEATPHLSAEEKDKVFYKNALKVFTKLKLAAA' A
#
# COMPACT_ATOMS: atom_id res chain seq x y z
N PRO A 1 1.07 2.59 14.69
CA PRO A 1 0.03 1.54 14.70
C PRO A 1 -0.37 1.16 13.27
N VAL A 2 -0.55 -0.13 12.97
CA VAL A 2 -0.92 -0.60 11.61
C VAL A 2 -2.23 0.03 11.13
N ASP A 3 -3.18 0.26 12.03
CA ASP A 3 -4.50 0.85 11.71
C ASP A 3 -4.44 2.28 11.15
N ASN A 4 -3.29 2.95 11.24
CA ASN A 4 -3.10 4.33 10.76
C ASN A 4 -2.30 4.41 9.44
N ILE A 5 -1.98 3.27 8.82
CA ILE A 5 -1.17 3.20 7.60
C ILE A 5 -2.06 2.81 6.42
N LEU A 6 -2.00 3.57 5.33
CA LEU A 6 -2.70 3.29 4.08
C LEU A 6 -1.67 3.07 2.98
N PHE A 7 -1.88 2.05 2.16
CA PHE A 7 -1.07 1.82 0.96
C PHE A 7 -1.28 2.93 -0.07
N ALA A 8 -0.17 3.42 -0.63
CA ALA A 8 -0.14 4.32 -1.78
C ALA A 8 1.22 4.20 -2.49
N SER A 9 1.23 4.41 -3.80
CA SER A 9 2.44 4.41 -4.64
C SER A 9 2.68 5.71 -5.40
N GLU A 10 1.62 6.48 -5.68
CA GLU A 10 1.70 7.67 -6.55
C GLU A 10 2.39 7.38 -7.90
N LEU A 11 2.06 6.22 -8.50
CA LEU A 11 2.64 5.80 -9.79
C LEU A 11 2.53 6.90 -10.83
N HIS A 12 3.60 7.07 -11.62
CA HIS A 12 3.72 8.14 -12.63
C HIS A 12 3.70 9.57 -12.06
N GLY A 13 3.95 9.73 -10.76
CA GLY A 13 4.16 11.03 -10.11
C GLY A 13 5.57 11.58 -10.34
N ALA A 14 6.19 12.00 -9.24
CA ALA A 14 7.48 12.70 -9.24
C ALA A 14 8.66 11.84 -9.69
N VAL A 15 8.72 10.57 -9.24
CA VAL A 15 9.85 9.69 -9.50
C VAL A 15 9.38 8.52 -10.36
N ARG A 16 9.94 8.43 -11.56
CA ARG A 16 9.53 7.46 -12.59
C ARG A 16 10.70 6.62 -13.09
N CYS A 17 11.84 6.64 -12.41
CA CYS A 17 13.03 5.89 -12.80
C CYS A 17 13.10 4.57 -12.03
N LYS A 18 13.91 3.66 -12.55
CA LYS A 18 14.31 2.47 -11.81
C LYS A 18 15.45 2.80 -10.87
N ASP A 19 15.40 2.19 -9.70
CA ASP A 19 16.51 2.12 -8.77
C ASP A 19 17.66 1.31 -9.41
N PRO A 20 18.87 1.90 -9.57
CA PRO A 20 20.00 1.23 -10.20
C PRO A 20 20.50 0.01 -9.40
N ASP A 21 20.28 -0.03 -8.08
CA ASP A 21 20.78 -1.11 -7.23
C ASP A 21 19.87 -2.35 -7.29
N THR A 22 18.57 -2.15 -7.50
CA THR A 22 17.57 -3.24 -7.47
C THR A 22 16.92 -3.53 -8.82
N GLY A 23 17.03 -2.62 -9.79
CA GLY A 23 16.35 -2.69 -11.08
C GLY A 23 14.83 -2.53 -11.02
N GLN A 24 14.29 -2.21 -9.83
CA GLN A 24 12.86 -2.01 -9.58
C GLN A 24 12.48 -0.55 -9.69
N TRP A 25 11.21 -0.24 -9.92
CA TRP A 25 10.74 1.14 -9.91
C TRP A 25 10.70 1.68 -8.48
N PHE A 26 11.15 2.92 -8.27
CA PHE A 26 11.09 3.57 -6.96
C PHE A 26 9.65 3.72 -6.45
N ASP A 27 8.69 3.93 -7.35
CA ASP A 27 7.27 4.10 -7.02
C ASP A 27 6.53 2.74 -6.90
N ASP A 28 7.18 1.59 -7.09
CA ASP A 28 6.59 0.27 -6.81
C ASP A 28 6.64 -0.06 -5.30
N THR A 29 5.92 0.75 -4.52
CA THR A 29 5.93 0.69 -3.04
C THR A 29 5.28 -0.58 -2.49
N ARG A 30 4.50 -1.32 -3.30
CA ARG A 30 3.89 -2.59 -2.92
C ARG A 30 4.96 -3.60 -2.50
N ARG A 31 6.08 -3.63 -3.22
CA ARG A 31 7.21 -4.53 -2.94
C ARG A 31 7.76 -4.36 -1.54
N TYR A 32 7.82 -3.12 -1.02
CA TYR A 32 8.31 -2.85 0.32
C TYR A 32 7.38 -3.43 1.40
N ILE A 33 6.06 -3.33 1.18
CA ILE A 33 5.05 -3.90 2.09
C ILE A 33 5.06 -5.43 2.02
N GLU A 34 5.29 -6.03 0.85
CA GLU A 34 5.37 -7.48 0.71
C GLU A 34 6.65 -8.05 1.36
N ALA A 35 7.79 -7.38 1.20
CA ALA A 35 9.08 -7.83 1.70
C ALA A 35 9.29 -7.66 3.21
N THR A 36 8.52 -6.78 3.87
CA THR A 36 8.73 -6.51 5.30
C THR A 36 8.40 -7.74 6.16
N PRO A 37 9.28 -8.11 7.12
CA PRO A 37 9.02 -9.18 8.08
C PRO A 37 8.15 -8.71 9.27
N HIS A 38 7.82 -7.42 9.32
CA HIS A 38 7.18 -6.79 10.49
C HIS A 38 5.65 -6.76 10.43
N LEU A 39 5.03 -7.36 9.41
CA LEU A 39 3.59 -7.42 9.25
C LEU A 39 3.13 -8.85 9.00
N SER A 40 2.11 -9.27 9.74
CA SER A 40 1.36 -10.49 9.42
C SER A 40 0.59 -10.34 8.09
N ALA A 41 0.04 -11.44 7.57
CA ALA A 41 -0.81 -11.38 6.39
C ALA A 41 -2.06 -10.51 6.63
N GLU A 42 -2.66 -10.62 7.82
CA GLU A 42 -3.82 -9.84 8.24
C GLU A 42 -3.50 -8.35 8.39
N GLU A 43 -2.29 -8.01 8.82
CA GLU A 43 -1.82 -6.62 8.90
C GLU A 43 -1.51 -6.04 7.52
N LYS A 44 -0.97 -6.83 6.60
CA LYS A 44 -0.80 -6.42 5.19
C LYS A 44 -2.15 -6.10 4.55
N ASP A 45 -3.16 -6.92 4.79
CA ASP A 45 -4.55 -6.65 4.37
C ASP A 45 -5.08 -5.30 4.90
N LYS A 46 -4.76 -4.96 6.15
CA LYS A 46 -5.13 -3.66 6.72
C LYS A 46 -4.52 -2.51 5.93
N VAL A 47 -3.21 -2.59 5.67
CA VAL A 47 -2.47 -1.58 4.91
C VAL A 47 -2.98 -1.49 3.47
N PHE A 48 -3.20 -2.63 2.81
CA PHE A 48 -3.62 -2.67 1.40
C PHE A 48 -5.03 -2.17 1.15
N TYR A 49 -6.00 -2.46 2.05
CA TYR A 49 -7.38 -2.05 1.78
C TYR A 49 -8.26 -1.81 3.01
N LYS A 50 -8.15 -2.57 4.12
CA LYS A 50 -9.15 -2.46 5.21
C LYS A 50 -9.11 -1.08 5.88
N ASN A 51 -7.92 -0.49 6.06
CA ASN A 51 -7.77 0.85 6.61
C ASN A 51 -8.33 1.91 5.66
N ALA A 52 -8.08 1.78 4.35
CA ALA A 52 -8.64 2.68 3.35
C ALA A 52 -10.17 2.65 3.35
N LEU A 53 -10.80 1.47 3.45
CA LEU A 53 -12.26 1.35 3.56
C LEU A 53 -12.83 1.96 4.84
N LYS A 54 -12.07 1.96 5.95
CA LYS A 54 -12.45 2.64 7.20
C LYS A 54 -12.43 4.16 7.05
N VAL A 55 -11.43 4.70 6.36
CA VAL A 55 -11.24 6.15 6.16
C VAL A 55 -12.18 6.69 5.07
N PHE A 56 -12.22 6.04 3.91
CA PHE A 56 -13.03 6.44 2.76
C PHE A 56 -14.34 5.66 2.75
N THR A 57 -15.26 6.03 3.65
CA THR A 57 -16.51 5.30 3.90
C THR A 57 -17.40 5.12 2.66
N LYS A 58 -17.30 6.04 1.68
CA LYS A 58 -18.03 5.97 0.39
C LYS A 58 -17.50 4.92 -0.59
N LEU A 59 -16.31 4.34 -0.36
CA LEU A 59 -15.76 3.27 -1.21
C LEU A 59 -16.38 1.89 -0.90
N LYS A 60 -17.00 1.73 0.28
CA LYS A 60 -17.70 0.48 0.62
C LYS A 60 -18.93 0.36 -0.27
N LEU A 61 -19.12 -0.81 -0.88
CA LEU A 61 -20.41 -1.16 -1.48
C LEU A 61 -21.49 -1.01 -0.42
N ALA A 62 -22.62 -0.41 -0.79
CA ALA A 62 -23.80 -0.44 0.06
C ALA A 62 -24.13 -1.90 0.34
N ALA A 63 -24.44 -2.23 1.60
CA ALA A 63 -25.00 -3.53 1.90
C ALA A 63 -26.30 -3.67 1.09
N ALA A 64 -26.41 -4.77 0.35
CA ALA A 64 -27.65 -5.14 -0.33
C ALA A 64 -28.76 -5.40 0.69
#